data_AF-A0AAD3B170-F1
#
_entry.id   AF-A0AAD3B170-F1
#
_cell.length_a   1.000
_cell.length_b   1.000
_cell.length_c   1.000
_cell.angle_alpha   90.00
_cell.angle_beta   90.00
_cell.angle_gamma   90.00
#
_symmetry.space_group_name_H-M   'P 1'
#
loop_
_entity.id
_entity.type
_entity.pdbx_description
1 polymer ?
#
loop_
_entity_poly.entity_id
_entity_poly.type
_entity_poly.pdbx_seq_one_letter_code
_entity_poly.pdbx_strand_id
1 'polypeptide(L)'
;MSATGVSTRPLFIYVNAQKAQENTALEKFVEHYLDRVPNLLDSIGYIPLPDEAYHLARVQLQKFEVGTVFEGRPQPNLTIGELLRKQAQFEAK
;
A
#
# COMPACT_ATOMS: atom_id res chain seq x y z
N MET A 1 -2.88 -17.05 10.91
CA MET A 1 -1.49 -17.55 11.02
C MET A 1 -0.57 -16.34 10.99
N SER A 2 -0.10 -15.91 12.16
CA SER A 2 0.91 -14.86 12.25
C SER A 2 2.22 -15.43 11.70
N ALA A 3 2.75 -14.84 10.64
CA ALA A 3 3.99 -15.26 10.01
C ALA A 3 5.18 -14.90 10.92
N THR A 4 5.36 -15.66 12.00
CA THR A 4 6.48 -15.53 12.92
C THR A 4 7.64 -16.33 12.34
N GLY A 5 8.50 -15.72 11.53
CA GLY A 5 9.79 -16.35 11.14
C GLY A 5 10.38 -15.99 9.78
N VAL A 6 9.71 -15.23 8.92
CA VAL A 6 10.29 -14.80 7.64
C VAL A 6 10.52 -13.29 7.70
N SER A 7 11.73 -12.82 7.40
CA SER A 7 11.99 -11.39 7.23
C SER A 7 11.31 -10.93 5.94
N THR A 8 10.00 -10.65 6.03
CA THR A 8 9.22 -10.16 4.91
C THR A 8 9.51 -8.68 4.73
N ARG A 9 10.06 -8.31 3.58
CA ARG A 9 10.31 -6.93 3.19
C ARG A 9 9.15 -6.47 2.29
N PRO A 10 8.24 -5.62 2.78
CA PRO A 10 7.17 -5.11 1.94
C PRO A 10 7.77 -4.29 0.81
N LEU A 11 7.24 -4.48 -0.40
CA LEU A 11 7.55 -3.63 -1.55
C LEU A 11 6.54 -2.50 -1.62
N PHE A 12 7.03 -1.30 -1.93
CA PHE A 12 6.20 -0.10 -2.06
C PHE A 12 6.33 0.44 -3.49
N ILE A 13 5.21 0.91 -4.02
CA ILE A 13 5.17 1.74 -5.23
C ILE A 13 4.94 3.19 -4.80
N TYR A 14 5.73 4.11 -5.33
CA TYR A 14 5.57 5.54 -5.09
C TYR A 14 4.88 6.17 -6.30
N VAL A 15 3.71 6.74 -6.05
CA VAL A 15 2.90 7.40 -7.09
C VAL A 15 2.85 8.89 -6.78
N ASN A 16 3.14 9.72 -7.79
CA ASN A 16 2.95 11.15 -7.65
C ASN A 16 1.44 11.46 -7.66
N ALA A 17 0.91 11.92 -6.52
CA ALA A 17 -0.52 12.17 -6.35
C ALA A 17 -1.06 13.23 -7.32
N GLN A 18 -0.33 14.34 -7.51
CA GLN A 18 -0.74 15.38 -8.45
C GLN A 18 -0.84 14.84 -9.88
N LYS A 19 0.14 14.03 -10.32
CA LYS A 19 0.10 13.42 -11.66
C LYS A 19 -0.97 12.36 -11.79
N ALA A 20 -1.28 11.61 -10.73
CA ALA A 20 -2.40 10.67 -10.76
C ALA A 20 -3.74 11.41 -10.93
N GLN A 21 -3.92 12.55 -10.26
CA GLN A 21 -5.12 13.40 -10.41
C GLN A 21 -5.24 14.00 -11.81
N GLU A 22 -4.14 14.51 -12.36
CA GLU A 22 -4.12 15.19 -13.66
C GLU A 22 -4.18 14.22 -14.86
N ASN A 23 -3.77 12.96 -14.69
CA ASN A 23 -3.68 11.97 -15.76
C ASN A 23 -4.44 10.68 -15.40
N THR A 24 -5.67 10.58 -15.89
CA THR A 24 -6.53 9.40 -15.69
C THR A 24 -5.89 8.09 -16.18
N ALA A 25 -5.00 8.12 -17.17
CA ALA A 25 -4.31 6.89 -17.60
C ALA A 25 -3.34 6.38 -16.53
N LEU A 26 -2.69 7.28 -15.79
CA LEU A 26 -1.81 6.91 -14.66
C LEU A 26 -2.64 6.36 -13.49
N GLU A 27 -3.73 7.04 -13.11
CA GLU A 27 -4.64 6.55 -12.06
C GLU A 27 -5.13 5.13 -12.37
N LYS A 28 -5.69 4.94 -13.58
CA LYS A 28 -6.21 3.63 -14.02
C LYS A 28 -5.13 2.56 -14.10
N PHE A 29 -3.89 2.92 -14.46
CA PHE A 29 -2.78 1.99 -14.46
C PHE A 29 -2.48 1.47 -13.05
N VAL A 30 -2.43 2.37 -12.06
CA VAL A 30 -2.17 1.98 -10.67
C VAL A 30 -3.33 1.18 -10.10
N GLU A 31 -4.58 1.57 -10.38
CA GLU A 31 -5.75 0.78 -10.00
C GLU A 31 -5.70 -0.63 -10.61
N HIS A 32 -5.43 -0.74 -11.91
CA HIS A 32 -5.29 -2.03 -12.57
C HIS A 32 -4.15 -2.87 -11.99
N TYR A 33 -3.02 -2.26 -11.64
CA TYR A 33 -1.92 -2.95 -10.97
C TYR A 33 -2.37 -3.58 -9.64
N LEU A 34 -3.06 -2.81 -8.79
CA LEU A 34 -3.56 -3.28 -7.50
C LEU A 34 -4.57 -4.44 -7.66
N ASP A 35 -5.36 -4.45 -8.72
CA ASP A 35 -6.39 -5.46 -8.98
C ASP A 35 -5.82 -6.76 -9.53
N ARG A 36 -4.76 -6.65 -10.34
CA ARG A 36 -4.19 -7.80 -11.05
C ARG A 36 -3.09 -8.47 -10.27
N VAL A 37 -2.28 -7.71 -9.52
CA VAL A 37 -1.09 -8.24 -8.87
C VAL A 37 -1.37 -9.47 -7.98
N PRO A 38 -2.44 -9.54 -7.15
CA PRO A 38 -2.64 -10.70 -6.26
C PRO A 38 -2.72 -12.03 -7.01
N ASN A 39 -3.27 -12.02 -8.23
CA ASN A 39 -3.44 -13.20 -9.08
C ASN A 39 -2.13 -13.69 -9.72
N LEU A 40 -1.05 -12.90 -9.66
CA LEU A 40 0.23 -13.22 -10.29
C LEU A 40 1.28 -13.68 -9.28
N LEU A 41 1.13 -13.33 -7.99
CA LEU A 41 2.20 -13.43 -6.99
C LEU A 41 2.67 -14.88 -6.75
N ASP A 42 1.74 -15.84 -6.75
CA ASP A 42 2.05 -17.26 -6.56
C ASP A 42 3.01 -17.80 -7.62
N SER A 43 2.90 -17.29 -8.86
CA SER A 43 3.73 -17.74 -9.99
C SER A 43 5.15 -17.17 -9.99
N ILE A 44 5.40 -16.11 -9.21
CA ILE A 44 6.68 -15.38 -9.17
C ILE A 44 7.36 -15.39 -7.80
N GLY A 45 6.85 -16.21 -6.87
CA GLY A 45 7.48 -16.45 -5.57
C GLY A 45 7.31 -15.33 -4.54
N TYR A 46 6.31 -14.46 -4.72
CA TYR A 46 5.97 -13.43 -3.74
C TYR A 46 4.78 -13.87 -2.87
N ILE A 47 4.73 -13.37 -1.64
CA ILE A 47 3.61 -13.59 -0.73
C ILE A 47 2.60 -12.43 -0.92
N PRO A 48 1.31 -12.71 -1.22
CA PRO A 48 0.30 -11.67 -1.31
C PRO A 48 0.08 -10.95 0.02
N LEU A 49 -0.26 -9.66 -0.08
CA LEU A 49 -0.78 -8.94 1.07
C LEU A 49 -2.20 -9.47 1.41
N PRO A 50 -2.72 -9.22 2.61
CA PRO A 50 -4.13 -9.45 2.90
C PRO A 50 -5.03 -8.63 1.95
N ASP A 51 -6.18 -9.18 1.53
CA ASP A 51 -7.12 -8.53 0.60
C ASP A 51 -7.48 -7.10 1.01
N GLU A 52 -7.66 -6.88 2.32
CA GLU A 52 -7.95 -5.57 2.89
C GLU A 52 -6.86 -4.53 2.60
N ALA A 53 -5.59 -4.93 2.54
CA ALA A 53 -4.50 -4.02 2.22
C ALA A 53 -4.59 -3.49 0.78
N TYR A 54 -4.97 -4.34 -0.17
CA TYR A 54 -5.23 -3.92 -1.56
C TYR A 54 -6.43 -2.99 -1.65
N HIS A 55 -7.50 -3.30 -0.90
CA HIS A 55 -8.68 -2.44 -0.83
C HIS A 55 -8.34 -1.04 -0.27
N LEU A 56 -7.63 -0.99 0.87
CA LEU A 56 -7.22 0.28 1.48
C LEU A 56 -6.29 1.08 0.56
N ALA A 57 -5.35 0.43 -0.12
CA ALA A 57 -4.48 1.08 -1.09
C ALA A 57 -5.28 1.71 -2.25
N ARG A 58 -6.32 1.03 -2.75
CA ARG A 58 -7.21 1.58 -3.79
C ARG A 58 -7.97 2.80 -3.29
N VAL A 59 -8.53 2.73 -2.08
CA VAL A 59 -9.25 3.86 -1.46
C VAL A 59 -8.32 5.07 -1.28
N GLN A 60 -7.08 4.85 -0.83
CA GLN A 60 -6.08 5.92 -0.71
C GLN A 60 -5.73 6.55 -2.05
N LEU A 61 -5.55 5.72 -3.10
CA LEU A 61 -5.31 6.19 -4.46
C LEU A 61 -6.45 7.06 -4.98
N GLN A 62 -7.70 6.59 -4.86
CA GLN A 62 -8.89 7.28 -5.37
C GLN A 62 -9.19 8.59 -4.63
N LYS A 63 -8.81 8.67 -3.34
CA LYS A 63 -8.88 9.91 -2.56
C LYS A 63 -7.66 10.82 -2.76
N PHE A 64 -6.63 10.32 -3.44
CA PHE A 64 -5.33 10.96 -3.60
C PHE A 64 -4.72 11.41 -2.25
N GLU A 65 -4.90 10.58 -1.22
CA GLU A 65 -4.34 10.82 0.10
C GLU A 65 -2.80 10.80 0.01
N VAL A 66 -2.16 11.81 0.56
CA VAL A 66 -0.70 11.94 0.63
C VAL A 66 -0.21 11.83 2.06
N GLY A 67 1.06 11.45 2.24
CA GLY A 67 1.69 11.31 3.55
C GLY A 67 2.10 9.86 3.83
N THR A 68 2.33 9.55 5.11
CA THR A 68 2.77 8.22 5.54
C THR A 68 2.11 7.80 6.85
N VAL A 69 1.63 6.56 6.89
CA VAL A 69 1.12 5.90 8.11
C VAL A 69 2.23 5.48 9.07
N PHE A 70 3.49 5.65 8.65
CA PHE A 70 4.66 5.31 9.46
C PHE A 70 5.09 6.46 10.39
N GLU A 71 4.48 7.66 10.32
CA GLU A 71 4.77 8.78 11.24
C GLU A 71 6.28 9.13 11.32
N GLY A 72 7.03 8.90 10.23
CA GLY A 72 8.48 9.13 10.18
C GLY A 72 9.33 8.17 11.02
N ARG A 73 8.77 7.12 11.61
CA ARG A 73 9.49 6.14 12.44
C ARG A 73 9.11 4.70 12.05
N PRO A 74 10.02 3.72 12.20
CA PRO A 74 9.64 2.32 12.07
C PRO A 74 8.53 1.98 13.07
N GLN A 75 7.48 1.31 12.61
CA GLN A 75 6.36 0.84 13.44
C GLN A 75 6.45 -0.69 13.60
N PRO A 76 7.36 -1.20 14.46
CA PRO A 76 7.54 -2.64 14.64
C PRO A 76 6.30 -3.26 15.32
N ASN A 77 6.11 -4.57 15.11
CA ASN A 77 5.04 -5.37 15.70
C ASN A 77 3.60 -5.04 15.23
N LEU A 78 3.46 -4.32 14.11
CA LEU A 78 2.17 -4.19 13.42
C LEU A 78 2.15 -5.06 12.16
N THR A 79 1.01 -5.67 11.89
CA THR A 79 0.72 -6.23 10.57
C THR A 79 0.48 -5.11 9.57
N ILE A 80 0.66 -5.39 8.27
CA ILE A 80 0.38 -4.41 7.21
C ILE A 80 -1.08 -3.94 7.24
N GLY A 81 -2.03 -4.83 7.51
CA GLY A 81 -3.45 -4.46 7.64
C GLY A 81 -3.70 -3.50 8.81
N GLU A 82 -3.13 -3.76 9.98
CA GLU A 82 -3.23 -2.84 11.13
C GLU A 82 -2.59 -1.48 10.84
N LEU A 83 -1.44 -1.48 10.16
CA LEU A 83 -0.75 -0.26 9.79
C LEU A 83 -1.57 0.58 8.79
N LEU A 84 -2.13 -0.02 7.75
CA LEU A 84 -2.88 0.71 6.70
C LEU A 84 -4.22 1.26 7.19
N ARG A 85 -4.77 0.74 8.30
CA ARG A 85 -5.95 1.31 8.95
C ARG A 85 -5.64 2.59 9.73
N LYS A 86 -4.38 2.83 10.09
CA LYS A 86 -3.98 4.09 10.71
C LYS A 86 -4.14 5.20 9.67
N GLN A 87 -4.61 6.37 10.11
CA GLN A 87 -4.59 7.57 9.28
C GLN A 87 -3.16 8.11 9.22
N ALA A 88 -2.74 8.62 8.06
CA ALA A 88 -1.47 9.32 7.95
C ALA A 88 -1.52 10.56 8.87
N GLN A 89 -0.63 10.61 9.86
CA GLN A 89 -0.48 11.79 10.71
C GLN A 89 0.67 12.64 10.16
N PHE A 90 0.42 13.95 10.08
CA PHE A 90 1.47 14.94 9.86
C PHE A 90 1.90 15.48 11.22
N GLU A 91 3.17 15.28 11.61
CA GLU A 91 3.79 16.25 12.50
C GLU A 91 4.02 17.51 11.68
N ALA A 92 3.22 18.56 11.95
CA ALA A 92 3.51 19.89 11.46
C ALA A 92 4.86 20.30 12.05
N LYS A 93 5.87 20.41 11.17
CA LYS A 93 7.18 20.93 11.56
C LYS A 93 7.13 22.45 11.67
#